data_AF-A0A219ALI1-F1
#
_entry.id   AF-A0A219ALI1-F1
#
_cell.length_a   1.000
_cell.length_b   1.000
_cell.length_c   1.000
_cell.angle_alpha   90.00
_cell.angle_beta   90.00
_cell.angle_gamma   90.00
#
_symmetry.space_group_name_H-M   'P 1'
#
loop_
_entity.id
_entity.type
_entity.pdbx_description
1 polymer ?
#
loop_
_entity_poly.entity_id
_entity_poly.type
_entity_poly.pdbx_seq_one_letter_code
_entity_poly.pdbx_strand_id
1 'polypeptide(L)'
;MSKNCPTCKIIKDGYMQCPNCLKVIPEDSVVCPNCHMSFIDEEPEEVISNKYLFIISLFLALGVVYLEGRSFFSLRFYIELIIVLIILFSAMSWFINKKI
;
A
#
# COMPACT_ATOMS: atom_id res chain seq x y z
N MET A 1 26.83 47.56 -6.81
CA MET A 1 25.86 47.23 -7.88
C MET A 1 25.40 45.80 -7.68
N SER A 2 24.10 45.59 -7.55
CA SER A 2 23.50 44.30 -7.22
C SER A 2 23.17 43.47 -8.45
N LYS A 3 23.21 42.14 -8.27
CA LYS A 3 22.40 41.09 -8.94
C LYS A 3 22.85 40.63 -10.33
N ASN A 4 23.46 39.45 -10.38
CA ASN A 4 22.80 38.20 -10.76
C ASN A 4 23.86 37.08 -10.80
N CYS A 5 23.83 36.15 -9.84
CA CYS A 5 24.30 34.79 -10.12
C CYS A 5 23.18 34.14 -10.94
N PRO A 6 23.36 33.90 -12.24
CA PRO A 6 22.44 33.01 -12.91
C PRO A 6 22.83 31.63 -12.38
N THR A 7 22.01 31.09 -11.49
CA THR A 7 21.96 29.65 -11.27
C THR A 7 21.64 29.05 -12.64
N CYS A 8 22.68 28.84 -13.47
CA CYS A 8 22.59 28.27 -14.81
C CYS A 8 22.26 26.79 -14.65
N LYS A 9 20.99 26.53 -14.34
CA LYS A 9 20.31 25.28 -14.62
C LYS A 9 20.05 25.22 -16.13
N ILE A 10 21.12 25.25 -16.92
CA ILE A 10 21.07 24.76 -18.30
C ILE A 10 21.46 23.30 -18.20
N ILE A 11 20.58 22.50 -17.60
CA ILE A 11 20.71 21.07 -17.76
C ILE A 11 20.27 20.83 -19.20
N LYS A 12 21.21 20.41 -20.06
CA LYS A 12 20.91 20.06 -21.45
C LYS A 12 19.75 19.07 -21.47
N ASP A 13 18.86 19.21 -22.45
CA ASP A 13 17.76 18.27 -22.68
C ASP A 13 18.29 16.82 -22.64
N GLY A 14 17.73 15.97 -21.78
CA GLY A 14 18.16 14.58 -21.58
C GLY A 14 19.18 14.34 -20.45
N TYR A 15 19.49 15.34 -19.63
CA TYR A 15 20.27 15.17 -18.40
C TYR A 15 19.47 15.63 -17.18
N MET A 16 19.76 15.05 -16.02
CA MET A 16 19.21 15.44 -14.73
C MET A 16 20.31 15.52 -13.67
N GLN A 17 20.02 16.17 -12.54
CA GLN A 17 20.93 16.20 -11.40
C GLN A 17 20.52 15.12 -10.39
N CYS A 18 21.45 14.24 -10.02
CA CYS A 18 21.19 13.22 -9.01
C CYS A 18 20.85 13.89 -7.66
N PRO A 19 19.71 13.56 -7.01
CA PRO A 19 19.30 14.15 -5.73
C PRO A 19 20.22 13.76 -4.57
N ASN A 20 20.97 12.65 -4.69
CA ASN A 20 21.84 12.16 -3.62
C ASN A 20 23.25 12.75 -3.65
N CYS A 21 23.88 12.75 -4.83
CA CYS A 21 25.29 13.17 -4.98
C CYS A 21 25.46 14.48 -5.75
N LEU A 22 24.37 15.10 -6.20
CA LEU A 22 24.32 16.37 -6.93
C LEU A 22 25.10 16.40 -8.25
N LYS A 23 25.56 15.24 -8.74
CA LYS A 23 26.23 15.12 -10.05
C LYS A 23 25.19 15.04 -11.18
N VAL A 24 25.58 15.57 -12.33
CA VAL A 24 24.77 15.50 -13.56
C VAL A 24 24.87 14.10 -14.14
N ILE A 25 23.71 13.51 -14.45
CA ILE A 25 23.54 12.15 -14.98
C ILE A 25 22.54 12.18 -16.15
N PRO A 26 22.51 11.17 -17.03
CA PRO A 26 21.48 11.06 -18.06
C PRO A 26 20.09 10.94 -17.42
N GLU A 27 19.08 11.59 -18.00
CA GLU A 27 17.69 11.50 -17.52
C GLU A 27 17.15 10.06 -17.61
N ASP A 28 17.56 9.31 -18.63
CA ASP A 28 17.19 7.90 -18.83
C ASP A 28 17.93 6.93 -17.87
N SER A 29 18.80 7.44 -16.98
CA SER A 29 19.55 6.58 -16.08
C SER A 29 18.68 6.06 -14.93
N VAL A 30 18.48 4.75 -14.90
CA VAL A 30 17.74 4.04 -13.85
C VAL A 30 18.52 3.98 -12.53
N VAL A 31 19.86 4.04 -12.61
CA VAL A 31 20.76 4.03 -11.46
C VAL A 31 21.83 5.09 -11.66
N CYS A 32 22.11 5.87 -10.61
CA CYS A 32 23.17 6.86 -10.65
C CYS A 32 24.56 6.19 -10.73
N PRO A 33 25.39 6.41 -11.78
CA PRO A 33 26.71 5.80 -11.91
C PRO A 33 27.74 6.30 -10.88
N ASN A 34 27.42 7.36 -10.13
CA ASN A 34 28.34 7.95 -9.17
C ASN A 34 28.09 7.52 -7.73
N CYS A 35 26.82 7.34 -7.34
CA CYS A 35 26.44 6.98 -5.98
C CYS A 35 25.62 5.69 -5.90
N HIS A 36 25.35 5.04 -7.04
CA HIS A 36 24.62 3.78 -7.15
C HIS A 36 23.20 3.79 -6.57
N MET A 37 22.59 4.98 -6.44
CA MET A 37 21.18 5.12 -6.06
C MET A 37 20.30 4.72 -7.24
N SER A 38 19.32 3.83 -7.00
CA SER A 38 18.27 3.49 -7.95
C SER A 38 17.17 4.54 -7.94
N PHE A 39 16.68 4.89 -9.13
CA PHE A 39 15.51 5.74 -9.38
C PHE A 39 14.30 4.92 -9.83
N ILE A 40 14.37 3.60 -9.68
CA ILE A 40 13.23 2.73 -9.90
C ILE A 40 12.28 3.02 -8.75
N ASP A 41 11.21 3.76 -9.04
CA ASP A 41 10.03 3.74 -8.20
C ASP A 41 9.55 2.30 -8.21
N GLU A 42 9.71 1.61 -7.07
CA GLU A 42 9.07 0.32 -6.86
C GLU A 42 7.58 0.53 -7.12
N GLU A 43 7.07 -0.05 -8.20
CA GLU A 43 5.66 -0.07 -8.54
C GLU A 43 4.94 -0.45 -7.24
N PRO A 44 4.08 0.43 -6.68
CA PRO A 44 3.51 0.18 -5.37
C PRO A 44 2.77 -1.13 -5.46
N GLU A 45 3.30 -2.16 -4.77
CA GLU A 45 2.60 -3.42 -4.59
C GLU A 45 1.18 -3.06 -4.17
N GLU A 46 0.21 -3.39 -5.02
CA GLU A 46 -1.16 -2.92 -4.89
C GLU A 46 -1.69 -3.35 -3.53
N VAL A 47 -1.63 -2.44 -2.55
CA VAL A 47 -2.26 -2.58 -1.25
C VAL A 47 -3.74 -2.69 -1.55
N ILE A 48 -4.25 -3.93 -1.53
CA ILE A 48 -5.64 -4.31 -1.78
C ILE A 48 -6.53 -3.24 -1.15
N SER A 49 -7.06 -2.36 -2.01
CA SER A 49 -7.84 -1.20 -1.57
C SER A 49 -8.95 -1.70 -0.64
N ASN A 50 -9.18 -1.02 0.50
CA ASN A 50 -10.12 -1.46 1.55
C ASN A 50 -11.49 -1.89 1.00
N LYS A 51 -11.90 -1.36 -0.17
CA LYS A 51 -13.09 -1.78 -0.92
C LYS A 51 -13.06 -3.25 -1.34
N TYR A 52 -11.92 -3.75 -1.81
CA TYR A 52 -11.71 -5.16 -2.17
C TYR A 52 -11.62 -6.06 -0.94
N LEU A 53 -11.17 -5.55 0.21
CA LEU A 53 -11.10 -6.32 1.46
C LEU A 53 -12.50 -6.73 1.95
N PHE A 54 -13.48 -5.83 1.86
CA PHE A 54 -14.89 -6.15 2.12
C PHE A 54 -15.47 -7.16 1.12
N ILE A 55 -15.10 -7.04 -0.15
CA ILE A 55 -15.56 -7.95 -1.22
C ILE A 55 -14.97 -9.35 -1.01
N ILE A 56 -13.66 -9.46 -0.73
CA ILE A 56 -12.98 -10.73 -0.43
C ILE A 56 -13.59 -11.36 0.83
N SER A 57 -13.85 -10.58 1.89
CA SER A 57 -14.54 -11.06 3.09
C SER A 57 -15.94 -11.61 2.78
N LEU A 58 -16.70 -10.95 1.90
CA LEU A 58 -18.04 -11.39 1.50
C LEU A 58 -17.97 -12.72 0.72
N PHE A 59 -17.05 -12.84 -0.23
CA PHE A 59 -16.85 -14.06 -1.00
C PHE A 59 -16.36 -15.22 -0.15
N LEU A 60 -15.47 -14.98 0.82
CA LEU A 60 -15.04 -15.99 1.79
C LEU A 60 -16.20 -16.45 2.66
N ALA A 61 -17.03 -15.54 3.18
CA ALA A 61 -18.21 -15.89 3.97
C ALA A 61 -19.23 -16.71 3.17
N LEU A 62 -19.51 -16.31 1.92
CA LEU A 62 -20.38 -17.07 1.01
C LEU A 62 -19.80 -18.45 0.65
N GLY A 63 -18.47 -18.53 0.47
CA GLY A 63 -17.76 -19.79 0.22
C GLY A 63 -17.86 -20.75 1.41
N VAL A 64 -17.72 -20.24 2.64
CA VAL A 64 -17.94 -21.02 3.86
C VAL A 64 -19.37 -21.55 3.90
N VAL A 65 -20.37 -20.69 3.72
CA VAL A 65 -21.79 -21.10 3.71
C VAL A 65 -22.10 -22.14 2.61
N TYR A 66 -21.50 -21.99 1.42
CA TYR A 66 -21.67 -22.94 0.31
C TYR A 66 -21.04 -24.31 0.62
N LEU A 67 -19.83 -24.32 1.17
CA LEU A 67 -19.16 -25.56 1.60
C LEU A 67 -19.90 -26.22 2.77
N GLU A 68 -20.52 -25.43 3.63
CA GLU A 68 -21.30 -25.83 4.79
C GLU A 68 -22.66 -26.45 4.41
N GLY A 69 -23.19 -26.13 3.22
CA GLY A 69 -24.30 -26.87 2.61
C GLY A 69 -24.01 -28.37 2.35
N ARG A 70 -22.75 -28.80 2.49
CA ARG A 70 -22.32 -30.20 2.34
C ARG A 70 -22.01 -30.91 3.65
N SER A 71 -21.93 -30.22 4.77
CA SER A 71 -21.67 -30.80 6.09
C SER A 71 -22.49 -30.08 7.13
N PHE A 72 -23.46 -30.80 7.67
CA PHE A 72 -24.49 -30.37 8.60
C PHE A 72 -23.88 -29.76 9.89
N PHE A 73 -23.43 -28.51 9.83
CA PHE A 73 -22.96 -27.80 11.01
C PHE A 73 -24.17 -27.35 11.81
N SER A 74 -24.32 -27.96 12.98
CA SER A 74 -25.42 -27.72 13.91
C SER A 74 -25.61 -26.23 14.19
N LEU A 75 -26.83 -25.81 14.49
CA LEU A 75 -27.20 -24.45 14.92
C LEU A 75 -26.27 -23.89 16.02
N ARG A 76 -25.60 -24.75 16.79
CA ARG A 76 -24.53 -24.38 17.73
C ARG A 76 -23.33 -23.70 17.07
N PHE A 77 -22.85 -24.20 15.93
CA PHE A 77 -21.70 -23.63 15.23
C PHE A 77 -21.97 -22.21 14.75
N TYR A 78 -23.18 -21.96 14.23
CA TYR A 78 -23.59 -20.62 13.81
C TYR A 78 -23.66 -19.63 14.98
N ILE A 79 -24.14 -20.08 16.14
CA ILE A 79 -24.14 -19.27 17.38
C ILE A 79 -22.71 -18.94 17.80
N GLU A 80 -21.81 -19.92 17.82
CA GLU A 80 -20.39 -19.70 18.15
C GLU A 80 -19.73 -18.69 17.21
N LEU A 81 -19.98 -18.82 15.90
CA LEU A 81 -19.45 -17.90 14.89
C LEU A 81 -19.95 -16.46 15.08
N ILE A 82 -21.25 -16.28 15.38
CA ILE A 82 -21.83 -14.97 15.70
C ILE A 82 -21.14 -14.36 16.92
N ILE A 83 -20.93 -15.15 17.98
CA ILE A 83 -20.28 -14.67 19.21
C ILE A 83 -18.86 -14.16 18.91
N VAL A 84 -18.08 -14.94 18.15
CA VAL A 84 -16.71 -14.55 17.76
C VAL A 84 -16.71 -13.26 16.95
N LEU A 85 -17.64 -13.11 15.99
CA LEU A 85 -17.77 -11.89 15.19
C LEU A 85 -18.12 -10.66 16.05
N ILE A 86 -19.02 -10.79 17.03
CA ILE A 86 -19.39 -9.70 17.95
C ILE A 86 -18.17 -9.27 18.79
N ILE A 87 -17.39 -10.23 19.29
CA ILE A 87 -16.18 -9.96 20.08
C ILE A 87 -15.14 -9.22 19.23
N LEU A 88 -14.87 -9.70 18.02
CA LEU A 88 -13.93 -9.05 17.10
C LEU A 88 -14.38 -7.65 16.70
N PHE A 89 -15.66 -7.47 16.38
CA PHE A 89 -16.22 -6.16 16.06
C PHE A 89 -16.05 -5.18 17.24
N SER A 90 -16.33 -5.65 18.46
CA SER A 90 -16.18 -4.85 19.68
C SER A 90 -14.71 -4.49 19.94
N ALA A 91 -13.78 -5.41 19.73
CA ALA A 91 -12.35 -5.19 19.87
C ALA A 91 -11.80 -4.19 18.84
N MET A 92 -12.22 -4.33 17.58
CA MET A 92 -11.85 -3.41 16.51
C MET A 92 -12.43 -2.02 16.74
N SER A 93 -13.70 -1.92 17.15
CA SER A 93 -14.36 -0.66 17.50
C SER A 93 -13.63 0.04 18.66
N TRP A 94 -13.25 -0.71 19.70
CA TRP A 94 -12.45 -0.18 20.80
C TRP A 94 -11.07 0.32 20.34
N PHE A 95 -10.38 -0.44 19.49
CA PHE A 95 -9.07 -0.06 18.97
C PHE A 95 -9.14 1.20 18.09
N ILE A 96 -10.18 1.34 17.27
CA ILE A 96 -10.42 2.52 16.44
C ILE A 96 -10.72 3.74 17.32
N ASN A 97 -11.57 3.58 18.34
CA ASN A 97 -12.03 4.70 19.16
C ASN A 97 -11.01 5.13 20.24
N LYS A 98 -9.99 4.30 20.51
CA LYS A 98 -8.92 4.60 21.48
C LYS A 98 -7.64 5.19 20.84
N LYS A 99 -7.61 5.39 19.52
CA LYS A 99 -6.59 6.22 18.86
C LYS A 99 -6.97 7.72 18.94
N ILE A 100 -6.90 8.29 20.15
CA ILE A 100 -6.69 9.72 20.45
C ILE A 100 -5.74 9.79 21.63
#